data_AF-A0A2S9GHP2-F1
#
_entry.id   AF-A0A2S9GHP2-F1
#
_cell.length_a   1.000
_cell.length_b   1.000
_cell.length_c   1.000
_cell.angle_alpha   90.00
_cell.angle_beta   90.00
_cell.angle_gamma   90.00
#
_symmetry.space_group_name_H-M   'P 1'
#
loop_
_entity.id
_entity.type
_entity.pdbx_description
1 polymer ?
#
loop_
_entity_poly.entity_id
_entity_poly.type
_entity_poly.pdbx_seq_one_letter_code
_entity_poly.pdbx_strand_id
1 'polypeptide(L)'
;YTYPRGGGAAITSVTVYLDKVFIADTVQGWIKVLTCDPDYSECGNVQTFDPDGGATVVLSQGPDGNLYQLTYSPGQLIRIQPTGG
;
A
#
# COMPACT_ATOMS: atom_id res chain seq x y z
N TYR A 1 -0.74 22.17 11.65
CA TYR A 1 -0.97 21.31 10.47
C TYR A 1 -2.45 21.33 10.14
N THR A 2 -2.82 21.78 8.94
CA THR A 2 -4.21 21.71 8.47
C THR A 2 -4.33 20.44 7.65
N TYR A 3 -5.06 19.45 8.16
CA TYR A 3 -5.33 18.20 7.42
C TYR A 3 -6.50 18.45 6.48
N PRO A 4 -6.30 18.46 5.15
CA PRO A 4 -7.42 18.57 4.22
C PRO A 4 -8.32 17.35 4.42
N ARG A 5 -9.55 17.57 4.88
CA ARG A 5 -10.58 16.54 4.90
C ARG A 5 -11.20 16.52 3.50
N GLY A 6 -10.49 15.96 2.52
CA GLY A 6 -11.10 15.60 1.23
C GLY A 6 -12.23 14.57 1.44
N GLY A 7 -12.79 14.03 0.35
CA GLY A 7 -13.57 12.78 0.45
C GLY A 7 -12.78 11.81 1.34
N GLY A 8 -13.39 11.19 2.34
CA GLY A 8 -12.68 10.58 3.47
C GLY A 8 -11.54 9.63 3.05
N ALA A 9 -10.56 9.46 3.92
CA ALA A 9 -9.57 8.38 3.77
C ALA A 9 -10.15 7.08 4.29
N ALA A 10 -9.84 5.96 3.63
CA ALA A 10 -10.17 4.62 4.09
C ALA A 10 -8.94 3.72 3.96
N ILE A 11 -8.05 3.79 4.96
CA ILE A 11 -6.92 2.87 5.05
C ILE A 11 -7.46 1.47 5.29
N THR A 12 -7.26 0.58 4.34
CA THR A 12 -7.80 -0.80 4.38
C THR A 12 -6.73 -1.85 4.50
N SER A 13 -5.49 -1.53 4.12
CA SER A 13 -4.37 -2.46 4.28
C SER A 13 -3.07 -1.73 4.60
N VAL A 14 -2.31 -2.32 5.52
CA VAL A 14 -0.93 -1.95 5.85
C VAL A 14 -0.13 -3.25 5.87
N THR A 15 0.96 -3.31 5.09
CA THR A 15 1.81 -4.50 5.05
C THR A 15 3.27 -4.12 4.91
N VAL A 16 4.15 -4.94 5.50
CA VAL A 16 5.59 -4.81 5.33
C VAL A 16 6.00 -5.68 4.15
N TYR A 17 6.72 -5.08 3.20
CA TYR A 17 7.24 -5.77 2.03
C TYR A 17 8.57 -5.16 1.61
N LEU A 18 9.62 -5.99 1.50
CA LEU A 18 10.99 -5.55 1.18
C LEU A 18 11.47 -4.38 2.05
N ASP A 19 11.33 -4.53 3.38
CA ASP A 19 11.72 -3.56 4.41
C ASP A 19 11.06 -2.16 4.28
N LYS A 20 9.92 -2.11 3.60
CA LYS A 20 9.10 -0.90 3.45
C LYS A 20 7.67 -1.18 3.88
N VAL A 21 6.98 -0.13 4.32
CA VAL A 21 5.56 -0.21 4.71
C VAL A 21 4.70 0.26 3.57
N PHE A 22 3.88 -0.63 3.02
CA PHE A 22 2.89 -0.32 2.00
C PHE A 22 1.55 -0.06 2.66
N ILE A 23 0.88 1.00 2.22
CA ILE A 23 -0.43 1.42 2.71
C ILE A 23 -1.36 1.58 1.52
N ALA A 24 -2.53 0.93 1.59
CA ALA A 24 -3.61 1.11 0.63
C ALA A 24 -4.74 1.94 1.23
N ASP A 25 -5.29 2.84 0.43
CA ASP A 25 -6.51 3.57 0.75
C ASP A 25 -7.58 3.28 -0.30
N THR A 26 -8.66 2.59 0.09
CA THR A 26 -9.73 2.20 -0.86
C THR A 26 -10.50 3.40 -1.42
N VAL A 27 -10.70 4.46 -0.63
CA VAL A 27 -11.51 5.61 -1.06
C VAL A 27 -10.68 6.56 -1.90
N GLN A 28 -9.42 6.79 -1.52
CA GLN A 28 -8.52 7.62 -2.30
C GLN A 28 -7.95 6.90 -3.53
N GLY A 29 -7.95 5.57 -3.54
CA GLY A 29 -7.53 4.75 -4.67
C GLY A 29 -6.02 4.68 -4.88
N TRP A 30 -5.20 5.11 -3.92
CA TRP A 30 -3.74 5.06 -4.02
C TRP A 30 -3.14 3.93 -3.17
N ILE A 31 -1.91 3.55 -3.53
CA ILE A 31 -0.99 2.80 -2.68
C ILE A 31 0.24 3.68 -2.43
N LYS A 32 0.60 3.87 -1.17
CA LYS A 32 1.79 4.59 -0.75
C LYS A 32 2.77 3.66 -0.06
N VAL A 33 4.03 4.04 -0.09
CA VAL A 33 5.11 3.34 0.56
C VAL A 33 5.86 4.29 1.49
N LEU A 34 6.25 3.79 2.66
CA LEU A 34 7.04 4.50 3.65
C LEU A 34 8.33 3.72 3.89
N THR A 35 9.37 4.46 4.26
CA THR A 35 10.58 3.88 4.85
C THR A 35 10.53 4.12 6.34
N CYS A 36 10.80 3.07 7.12
CA CYS A 36 10.81 3.13 8.56
C CYS A 36 12.18 2.71 9.08
N ASP A 37 12.45 3.05 10.34
CA ASP A 37 13.58 2.49 11.06
C ASP A 37 13.39 0.97 11.24
N PRO A 38 14.47 0.19 11.49
CA PRO A 38 14.39 -1.28 11.52
C PRO A 38 13.40 -1.86 12.54
N ASP A 39 13.07 -1.12 13.59
CA ASP A 39 12.09 -1.50 14.61
C ASP A 39 10.68 -0.93 14.36
N TYR A 40 10.49 -0.22 13.24
CA TYR A 40 9.25 0.45 12.83
C TYR A 40 8.71 1.47 13.86
N SER A 41 9.57 1.99 14.74
CA SER A 41 9.18 2.99 15.74
C SER A 41 8.92 4.38 15.12
N GLU A 42 9.64 4.71 14.04
CA GLU A 42 9.43 5.91 13.24
C GLU A 42 9.38 5.56 11.75
N CYS A 43 8.48 6.21 11.01
CA CYS A 43 8.32 6.05 9.57
C CYS A 43 8.25 7.43 8.89
N GLY A 44 8.90 7.54 7.75
CA GLY A 44 8.96 8.75 6.95
C GLY A 44 9.12 8.47 5.46
N ASN A 45 9.60 9.48 4.73
CA ASN A 45 9.83 9.42 3.28
C ASN A 45 8.64 8.81 2.50
N VAL A 46 7.45 9.37 2.71
CA VAL A 46 6.23 8.88 2.07
C VAL A 46 6.33 9.10 0.56
N GLN A 47 6.19 8.01 -0.20
CA GLN A 47 6.19 8.03 -1.66
C GLN A 47 4.88 7.41 -2.17
N THR A 48 4.39 7.92 -3.30
CA THR A 48 3.32 7.23 -4.03
C THR A 48 3.94 6.05 -4.76
N PHE A 49 3.50 4.83 -4.40
CA PHE A 49 3.88 3.62 -5.10
C PHE A 49 3.02 3.44 -6.35
N ASP A 50 1.71 3.59 -6.19
CA ASP A 50 0.74 3.54 -7.28
C ASP A 50 -0.34 4.60 -7.04
N PRO A 51 -0.44 5.64 -7.89
CA PRO A 51 -1.51 6.63 -7.78
C PRO A 51 -2.89 6.05 -8.13
N ASP A 52 -2.94 4.93 -8.86
CA ASP A 52 -4.14 4.31 -9.42
C ASP A 52 -4.34 2.86 -8.88
N GLY A 53 -3.96 2.63 -7.62
CA GLY A 53 -4.11 1.35 -6.92
C GLY A 53 -5.56 0.88 -6.71
N GLY A 54 -6.56 1.64 -7.17
CA GLY A 54 -7.97 1.25 -7.20
C GLY A 54 -8.56 0.96 -5.81
N ALA A 55 -9.68 0.21 -5.79
CA ALA A 55 -10.38 -0.13 -4.56
C ALA A 55 -9.67 -1.27 -3.77
N THR A 56 -8.38 -1.12 -3.49
CA THR A 56 -7.57 -2.11 -2.78
C THR A 56 -8.07 -2.29 -1.36
N VAL A 57 -8.31 -3.54 -0.95
CA VAL A 57 -8.73 -3.91 0.42
C VAL A 57 -7.70 -4.75 1.15
N VAL A 58 -6.81 -5.44 0.44
CA VAL A 58 -5.73 -6.23 1.05
C VAL A 58 -4.47 -6.12 0.22
N LEU A 59 -3.34 -5.91 0.89
CA LEU A 59 -1.99 -6.12 0.40
C LEU A 59 -1.34 -7.21 1.24
N SER A 60 -0.71 -8.20 0.61
CA SER A 60 0.02 -9.26 1.32
C SER A 60 1.16 -9.82 0.49
N GLN A 61 2.28 -10.14 1.13
CA GLN A 61 3.33 -10.92 0.48
C GLN A 61 2.87 -12.37 0.31
N GLY A 62 3.06 -12.91 -0.90
CA GLY A 62 2.86 -14.33 -1.20
C GLY A 62 4.10 -15.17 -0.84
N PRO A 63 3.96 -16.51 -0.78
CA PRO A 63 5.09 -17.41 -0.50
C PRO A 63 6.14 -17.42 -1.61
N ASP A 64 5.81 -16.91 -2.80
CA ASP A 64 6.71 -16.71 -3.93
C ASP A 64 7.50 -15.39 -3.84
N GLY A 65 7.33 -14.63 -2.76
CA GLY A 65 8.02 -13.36 -2.53
C GLY A 65 7.42 -12.17 -3.28
N ASN A 66 6.34 -12.34 -4.04
CA ASN A 66 5.65 -11.23 -4.71
C ASN A 66 4.65 -10.55 -3.76
N LEU A 67 4.33 -9.28 -4.04
CA LEU A 67 3.24 -8.58 -3.36
C LEU A 67 1.93 -8.86 -4.10
N TYR A 68 0.87 -9.18 -3.36
CA TYR A 68 -0.46 -9.39 -3.90
C TYR A 68 -1.41 -8.31 -3.42
N GLN A 69 -2.21 -7.81 -4.34
CA GLN A 69 -3.25 -6.82 -4.12
C GLN A 69 -4.61 -7.44 -4.41
N LEU A 70 -5.54 -7.36 -3.45
CA LEU A 70 -6.95 -7.70 -3.65
C LEU A 70 -7.76 -6.41 -3.74
N THR A 71 -8.53 -6.24 -4.81
CA THR A 71 -9.46 -5.12 -4.97
C THR A 71 -10.90 -5.55 -4.65
N TYR A 72 -11.69 -4.67 -4.04
CA TYR A 72 -13.11 -4.94 -3.76
C TYR A 72 -13.97 -4.86 -5.03
N SER A 73 -13.71 -3.88 -5.89
CA SER A 73 -14.38 -3.72 -7.17
C SER A 73 -13.30 -3.42 -8.22
N PRO A 74 -13.15 -4.25 -9.27
CA PRO A 74 -14.06 -5.32 -9.69
C PRO A 74 -13.88 -6.69 -8.99
N GLY A 75 -13.04 -6.84 -7.95
CA GLY A 75 -12.83 -8.14 -7.30
C GLY A 75 -11.64 -8.90 -7.87
N GLN A 76 -10.49 -8.23 -8.01
CA GLN A 76 -9.30 -8.81 -8.66
C GLN A 76 -8.18 -9.08 -7.68
N LEU A 77 -7.51 -10.22 -7.87
CA LEU A 77 -6.24 -10.52 -7.25
C LEU A 77 -5.12 -10.22 -8.25
N ILE A 78 -4.32 -9.20 -7.96
CA ILE A 78 -3.24 -8.71 -8.81
C ILE A 78 -1.90 -9.09 -8.16
N ARG A 79 -1.00 -9.67 -8.96
CA ARG A 79 0.37 -9.99 -8.52
C ARG A 79 1.31 -8.88 -8.97
N ILE A 80 2.05 -8.31 -8.02
CA ILE A 80 3.01 -7.22 -8.21
C ILE A 80 4.41 -7.79 -7.95
N GLN A 81 5.21 -7.85 -9.00
CA GLN A 81 6.57 -8.36 -8.97
C GLN A 81 7.58 -7.21 -8.89
N PRO A 82 8.60 -7.26 -8.02
CA PRO A 82 9.70 -6.32 -8.02
C PRO A 82 10.49 -6.39 -9.32
N THR A 83 10.86 -5.24 -9.88
CA THR A 83 11.79 -5.16 -11.00
C THR A 83 13.23 -5.09 -10.45
N GLY A 84 14.07 -6.08 -10.78
CA GLY A 84 15.51 -6.08 -10.46
C GLY A 84 15.97 -7.07 -9.40
N GLY A 85 15.55 -8.34 -9.51
CA GLY A 85 16.14 -9.45 -8.74
C GLY A 85 17.60 -9.72 -9.11
#